data_AF-A0A256H2M8-F1
#
_entry.id   AF-A0A256H2M8-F1
#
_cell.length_a   1.000
_cell.length_b   1.000
_cell.length_c   1.000
_cell.angle_alpha   90.00
_cell.angle_beta   90.00
_cell.angle_gamma   90.00
#
_symmetry.space_group_name_H-M   'P 1'
#
loop_
_entity.id
_entity.type
_entity.pdbx_description
1 polymer ?
#
loop_
_entity_poly.entity_id
_entity_poly.type
_entity_poly.pdbx_seq_one_letter_code
_entity_poly.pdbx_strand_id
1 'polypeptide(L)'
;MTTVPRRSGFPRARHASKNRIPTADANPYLVAAATLAPGYDGIRRDLDPGPPTDDGDLLPQSPREALAAPEANDAMADLLGDLIRGYAASKRRELRSFGETVTEWERAQYVGTL
;
A
#
# COMPACT_ATOMS: atom_id res chain seq x y z
N MET A 1 22.55 -4.67 -26.87
CA MET A 1 23.31 -3.53 -26.32
C MET A 1 22.77 -2.27 -26.99
N THR A 2 21.64 -1.74 -26.50
CA THR A 2 20.94 -0.61 -27.12
C THR A 2 20.88 0.52 -26.10
N THR A 3 21.70 1.54 -26.33
CA THR A 3 21.91 2.68 -25.44
C THR A 3 20.75 3.66 -25.59
N VAL A 4 19.97 3.88 -24.53
CA VAL A 4 18.92 4.91 -24.48
C VAL A 4 19.58 6.31 -24.47
N PRO A 5 19.14 7.27 -25.30
CA PRO A 5 19.80 8.57 -25.41
C PRO A 5 19.56 9.43 -24.16
N ARG A 6 20.64 9.97 -23.58
CA ARG A 6 20.59 10.92 -22.47
C ARG A 6 20.15 12.30 -22.98
N ARG A 7 18.96 12.77 -22.56
CA ARG A 7 18.54 14.17 -22.78
C ARG A 7 19.31 15.10 -21.84
N SER A 8 19.94 16.11 -22.44
CA SER A 8 20.69 17.17 -21.76
C SER A 8 19.76 18.27 -21.22
N GLY A 9 19.96 18.67 -19.96
CA GLY A 9 19.61 20.01 -19.47
C GLY A 9 18.44 20.13 -18.49
N PHE A 10 18.59 19.65 -17.25
CA PHE A 10 17.87 20.12 -16.05
C PHE A 10 18.74 19.87 -14.80
N PRO A 11 18.65 20.68 -13.72
CA PRO A 11 19.50 20.54 -12.54
C PRO A 11 19.27 19.17 -11.88
N ARG A 12 20.31 18.58 -11.27
CA ARG A 12 20.33 17.24 -10.65
C ARG A 12 19.19 17.02 -9.64
N ALA A 13 17.98 16.76 -10.12
CA ALA A 13 16.96 16.07 -9.36
C ALA A 13 17.47 14.64 -9.21
N ARG A 14 17.95 14.30 -8.01
CA ARG A 14 18.21 12.90 -7.65
C ARG A 14 16.90 12.15 -7.90
N HIS A 15 16.96 11.00 -8.57
CA HIS A 15 15.80 10.16 -8.90
C HIS A 15 15.00 9.85 -7.63
N ALA A 16 13.97 10.64 -7.35
CA ALA A 16 13.04 10.39 -6.25
C ALA A 16 11.94 9.49 -6.79
N SER A 17 11.85 8.26 -6.29
CA SER A 17 10.73 7.37 -6.58
C SER A 17 9.43 8.02 -6.11
N LYS A 18 8.46 8.20 -7.02
CA LYS A 18 7.14 8.72 -6.68
C LYS A 18 6.18 7.56 -6.40
N ASN A 19 5.90 7.31 -5.12
CA ASN A 19 4.83 6.39 -4.73
C ASN A 19 3.47 7.06 -4.94
N ARG A 20 2.56 6.44 -5.70
CA ARG A 20 1.20 6.94 -6.00
C ARG A 20 0.09 6.15 -5.31
N ILE A 21 0.45 5.15 -4.49
CA ILE A 21 -0.49 4.29 -3.78
C ILE A 21 -1.15 5.04 -2.59
N PRO A 22 -0.42 5.80 -1.76
CA PRO A 22 -1.02 6.48 -0.63
C PRO A 22 -2.03 7.55 -1.05
N THR A 23 -3.15 7.57 -0.34
CA THR A 23 -4.22 8.57 -0.46
C THR A 23 -3.96 9.78 0.43
N ALA A 24 -4.73 10.85 0.24
CA ALA A 24 -4.54 12.11 0.97
C ALA A 24 -4.89 12.02 2.47
N ASP A 25 -5.70 11.04 2.87
CA ASP A 25 -6.09 10.74 4.25
C ASP A 25 -5.10 9.81 4.97
N ALA A 26 -4.10 9.29 4.26
CA ALA A 26 -3.12 8.37 4.84
C ALA A 26 -2.21 9.09 5.85
N ASN A 27 -1.93 8.43 6.98
CA ASN A 27 -1.00 8.95 7.97
C ASN A 27 0.42 9.01 7.37
N PRO A 28 1.05 10.20 7.27
CA PRO A 28 2.34 10.36 6.58
C PRO A 28 3.47 9.57 7.23
N TYR A 29 3.42 9.33 8.54
CA TYR A 29 4.42 8.53 9.24
C TYR A 29 4.30 7.05 8.89
N LEU A 30 3.06 6.53 8.80
CA LEU A 30 2.82 5.15 8.38
C LEU A 30 3.19 4.95 6.92
N VAL A 31 2.89 5.92 6.06
CA VAL A 31 3.29 5.92 4.65
C VAL A 31 4.82 5.88 4.51
N ALA A 32 5.53 6.69 5.29
CA ALA A 32 6.99 6.69 5.29
C ALA A 32 7.55 5.33 5.72
N ALA A 33 7.06 4.77 6.84
CA ALA A 33 7.49 3.46 7.32
C ALA A 33 7.22 2.34 6.30
N ALA A 34 5.99 2.30 5.74
CA ALA A 34 5.56 1.29 4.76
C ALA A 34 6.23 1.45 3.38
N THR A 35 6.83 2.60 3.08
CA THR A 35 7.62 2.82 1.86
C THR A 35 9.09 2.46 2.09
N LEU A 36 9.65 2.86 3.24
CA LEU A 36 11.07 2.69 3.54
C LEU A 36 11.43 1.25 3.91
N ALA A 37 10.59 0.54 4.67
CA ALA A 37 10.87 -0.83 5.09
C ALA A 37 11.06 -1.82 3.90
N PRO A 38 10.13 -1.94 2.94
CA PRO A 38 10.35 -2.83 1.79
C PRO A 38 11.47 -2.33 0.87
N GLY A 39 11.69 -1.02 0.76
CA GLY A 39 12.82 -0.47 0.02
C GLY A 39 14.17 -0.85 0.65
N TYR A 40 14.27 -0.77 1.98
CA TYR A 40 15.45 -1.19 2.73
C TYR A 40 15.70 -2.69 2.58
N ASP A 41 14.65 -3.50 2.72
CA ASP A 41 14.75 -4.95 2.56
C ASP A 41 15.17 -5.36 1.13
N GLY A 42 14.62 -4.69 0.11
CA GLY A 42 15.02 -4.88 -1.29
C GLY A 42 16.50 -4.58 -1.53
N ILE A 43 17.04 -3.49 -0.95
CA ILE A 43 18.48 -3.17 -1.00
C ILE A 43 19.29 -4.26 -0.27
N ARG A 44 18.84 -4.67 0.91
CA ARG A 44 19.56 -5.64 1.75
C ARG A 44 19.64 -7.03 1.10
N ARG A 45 18.63 -7.38 0.29
CA ARG A 45 18.53 -8.65 -0.43
C ARG A 45 18.92 -8.56 -1.92
N ASP A 46 19.38 -7.40 -2.37
CA ASP A 46 19.76 -7.11 -3.77
C ASP A 46 18.68 -7.56 -4.78
N LEU A 47 17.42 -7.21 -4.51
CA LEU A 47 16.29 -7.63 -5.34
C LEU A 47 16.20 -6.82 -6.62
N ASP A 48 15.98 -7.51 -7.75
CA ASP A 48 15.66 -6.89 -9.02
C ASP A 48 14.15 -6.54 -9.06
N PRO A 49 13.75 -5.27 -9.18
CA PRO A 49 12.36 -4.87 -9.33
C PRO A 49 11.75 -5.28 -10.69
N GLY A 50 12.57 -5.77 -11.63
CA GLY A 50 12.15 -6.13 -12.97
C GLY A 50 12.03 -4.91 -13.91
N PRO A 51 11.68 -5.15 -15.18
CA PRO A 51 11.49 -4.08 -16.15
C PRO A 51 10.25 -3.22 -15.81
N PRO A 52 10.26 -1.91 -16.14
CA PRO A 52 9.08 -1.08 -16.00
C PRO A 52 7.91 -1.64 -16.80
N THR A 53 6.74 -1.71 -16.17
CA THR A 53 5.50 -2.23 -16.78
C THR A 53 4.31 -1.39 -16.32
N ASP A 54 3.32 -1.25 -17.21
CA ASP A 54 1.99 -0.75 -16.84
C ASP A 54 1.08 -1.91 -16.37
N ASP A 55 1.48 -3.15 -16.65
CA ASP A 55 0.79 -4.39 -16.28
C ASP A 55 1.45 -5.00 -15.03
N GLY A 56 1.05 -4.52 -13.85
CA GLY A 56 1.47 -5.06 -12.56
C GLY A 56 0.44 -6.02 -11.96
N ASP A 57 0.88 -6.81 -10.97
CA ASP A 57 -0.02 -7.65 -10.19
C ASP A 57 -1.10 -6.81 -9.49
N LEU A 58 -2.29 -7.39 -9.33
CA LEU A 58 -3.37 -6.75 -8.61
C LEU A 58 -2.98 -6.55 -7.13
N LEU A 59 -3.11 -5.31 -6.66
CA LEU A 59 -3.05 -5.00 -5.24
C LEU A 59 -4.23 -5.65 -4.50
N PRO A 60 -4.17 -5.78 -3.17
CA PRO A 60 -5.32 -6.21 -2.37
C PRO A 60 -6.58 -5.41 -2.74
N GLN A 61 -7.66 -6.11 -3.09
CA GLN A 61 -8.89 -5.50 -3.62
C GLN A 61 -9.92 -5.20 -2.52
N SER A 62 -9.62 -5.60 -1.28
CA SER A 62 -10.44 -5.28 -0.12
C SER A 62 -9.59 -4.84 1.07
N PRO A 63 -10.14 -4.01 1.98
CA PRO A 63 -9.46 -3.68 3.23
C PRO A 63 -9.08 -4.92 4.06
N ARG A 64 -9.86 -6.01 3.99
CA ARG A 64 -9.53 -7.26 4.70
C ARG A 64 -8.26 -7.91 4.15
N GLU A 65 -8.15 -8.01 2.82
CA GLU A 65 -6.93 -8.51 2.17
C GLU A 65 -5.73 -7.61 2.46
N ALA A 66 -5.91 -6.29 2.39
CA ALA A 66 -4.85 -5.32 2.62
C ALA A 66 -4.26 -5.38 4.04
N LEU A 67 -5.07 -5.75 5.04
CA LEU A 67 -4.61 -5.94 6.42
C LEU A 67 -3.91 -7.29 6.64
N ALA A 68 -4.27 -8.33 5.88
CA ALA A 68 -3.66 -9.65 5.99
C ALA A 68 -2.31 -9.74 5.26
N ALA A 69 -2.17 -9.06 4.12
CA ALA A 69 -0.97 -9.10 3.28
C ALA A 69 0.35 -8.76 4.01
N PRO A 70 0.46 -7.65 4.78
CA PRO A 70 1.71 -7.31 5.47
C PRO A 70 1.99 -8.21 6.68
N GLU A 71 0.96 -8.79 7.31
CA GLU A 71 1.15 -9.75 8.41
C GLU A 71 1.68 -11.11 7.92
N ALA A 72 1.35 -11.50 6.69
CA ALA A 72 1.82 -12.73 6.07
C ALA A 72 3.21 -12.58 5.40
N ASN A 73 3.81 -11.40 5.44
CA ASN A 73 5.11 -11.14 4.84
C ASN A 73 6.20 -11.16 5.92
N ASP A 74 7.08 -12.17 5.88
CA ASP A 74 8.13 -12.38 6.89
C ASP A 74 9.06 -11.17 7.02
N ALA A 75 9.49 -10.57 5.90
CA ALA A 75 10.38 -9.40 5.95
C ALA A 75 9.70 -8.19 6.61
N MET A 76 8.41 -8.00 6.39
CA MET A 76 7.65 -6.93 7.03
C MET A 76 7.35 -7.24 8.50
N ALA A 77 7.12 -8.51 8.84
CA ALA A 77 6.97 -8.96 10.22
C ALA A 77 8.25 -8.71 11.04
N ASP A 78 9.42 -8.94 10.45
CA ASP A 78 10.71 -8.68 11.09
C ASP A 78 10.98 -7.17 11.28
N LEU A 79 10.67 -6.35 10.27
CA LEU A 79 10.99 -4.92 10.30
C LEU A 79 9.96 -4.07 11.06
N LEU A 80 8.67 -4.39 10.96
CA LEU A 80 7.55 -3.57 11.41
C LEU A 80 6.48 -4.36 12.17
N GLY A 81 6.77 -5.59 12.63
CA GLY A 81 5.76 -6.53 13.13
C GLY A 81 4.80 -5.99 14.18
N ASP A 82 5.28 -5.34 15.24
CA ASP A 82 4.42 -4.77 16.28
C ASP A 82 3.52 -3.64 15.74
N LEU A 83 4.08 -2.79 14.86
CA LEU A 83 3.35 -1.71 14.22
C LEU A 83 2.24 -2.26 13.32
N ILE A 84 2.55 -3.25 12.49
CA ILE A 84 1.59 -3.92 11.60
C ILE A 84 0.47 -4.57 12.41
N ARG A 85 0.81 -5.35 13.44
CA ARG A 85 -0.18 -6.01 14.32
C ARG A 85 -1.11 -5.01 14.99
N GLY A 86 -0.57 -3.95 15.58
CA GLY A 86 -1.35 -2.92 16.24
C GLY A 86 -2.27 -2.16 15.27
N TYR A 87 -1.73 -1.77 14.11
CA TYR A 87 -2.50 -1.11 13.06
C TYR A 87 -3.62 -2.00 12.53
N ALA A 88 -3.31 -3.26 12.21
CA ALA A 88 -4.29 -4.22 11.68
C ALA A 88 -5.39 -4.54 12.71
N ALA A 89 -5.05 -4.68 13.98
CA ALA A 89 -6.04 -4.84 15.05
C ALA A 89 -7.01 -3.65 15.13
N SER A 90 -6.49 -2.41 15.07
CA SER A 90 -7.31 -1.19 15.05
C SER A 90 -8.24 -1.16 13.83
N LYS A 91 -7.70 -1.41 12.63
CA LYS A 91 -8.48 -1.36 11.38
C LYS A 91 -9.49 -2.50 11.25
N ARG A 92 -9.21 -3.69 11.77
CA ARG A 92 -10.21 -4.77 11.87
C ARG A 92 -11.38 -4.39 12.77
N ARG A 93 -11.12 -3.68 13.87
CA ARG A 93 -12.19 -3.18 14.74
C ARG A 93 -13.06 -2.15 14.00
N GLU A 94 -12.45 -1.23 13.27
CA GLU A 94 -13.18 -0.25 12.43
C GLU A 94 -14.03 -0.96 11.36
N LEU A 95 -13.47 -1.92 10.62
CA LEU A 95 -14.19 -2.67 9.58
C LEU A 95 -15.37 -3.48 10.15
N ARG A 96 -15.21 -4.08 11.33
CA ARG A 96 -16.31 -4.75 12.01
C ARG A 96 -17.43 -3.78 12.36
N SER A 97 -17.09 -2.63 12.97
CA SER A 97 -18.08 -1.60 13.30
C SER A 97 -18.81 -1.08 12.06
N PHE A 98 -18.09 -0.92 10.93
CA PHE A 98 -18.69 -0.53 9.67
C PHE A 98 -19.69 -1.58 9.16
N GLY A 99 -19.32 -2.87 9.19
CA GLY A 99 -20.20 -3.96 8.75
C GLY A 99 -21.44 -4.18 9.64
N GLU A 100 -21.43 -3.69 10.87
CA GLU A 100 -22.58 -3.70 11.79
C GLU A 100 -23.51 -2.48 11.59
N THR A 101 -23.14 -1.54 10.71
CA THR A 101 -23.87 -0.30 10.47
C THR A 101 -24.66 -0.37 9.16
N VAL A 102 -25.98 -0.19 9.23
CA VAL A 102 -26.81 -0.05 8.03
C VAL A 102 -26.64 1.35 7.44
N THR A 103 -26.06 1.41 6.25
CA THR A 103 -25.77 2.65 5.53
C THR A 103 -27.03 3.26 4.90
N GLU A 104 -26.99 4.57 4.62
CA GLU A 104 -28.10 5.24 3.93
C GLU A 104 -28.31 4.69 2.52
N TRP A 105 -27.22 4.31 1.83
CA TRP A 105 -27.31 3.67 0.52
C TRP A 105 -28.09 2.35 0.60
N GLU A 106 -27.79 1.48 1.57
CA GLU A 106 -28.54 0.23 1.77
C GLU A 106 -30.01 0.48 2.08
N ARG A 107 -30.32 1.49 2.91
CA ARG A 107 -31.72 1.90 3.19
C ARG A 107 -32.44 2.31 1.91
N ALA A 108 -31.83 3.19 1.12
CA ALA A 108 -32.42 3.66 -0.13
C ALA A 108 -32.64 2.54 -1.15
N GLN A 109 -31.71 1.56 -1.24
CA GLN A 109 -31.84 0.44 -2.17
C GLN A 109 -32.92 -0.56 -1.76
N TYR A 110 -32.93 -0.98 -0.49
CA TYR A 110 -33.75 -2.12 -0.07
C TYR A 110 -35.13 -1.73 0.48
N VAL A 111 -35.27 -0.55 1.09
CA VAL A 111 -36.56 -0.16 1.72
C VAL A 111 -37.60 0.28 0.68
N GLY A 112 -37.20 0.92 -0.41
CA GLY A 112 -38.13 1.37 -1.47
C GLY A 112 -38.57 0.28 -2.46
N THR A 113 -38.01 -0.93 -2.32
CA THR A 113 -38.30 -2.08 -3.20
C THR A 113 -39.28 -3.08 -2.55
N LEU A 114 -39.62 -2.86 -1.27
CA LEU A 114 -40.69 -3.58 -0.53
C LEU A 114 -42.00 -2.80 -0.64
#